data_AF-K0SLE1-F1
#
_entry.id   AF-K0SLE1-F1
#
_cell.length_a   1.000
_cell.length_b   1.000
_cell.length_c   1.000
_cell.angle_alpha   90.00
_cell.angle_beta   90.00
_cell.angle_gamma   90.00
#
_symmetry.space_group_name_H-M   'P 1'
#
loop_
_entity.id
_entity.type
_entity.pdbx_description
1 polymer ?
#
loop_
_entity_poly.entity_id
_entity_poly.type
_entity_poly.pdbx_seq_one_letter_code
_entity_poly.pdbx_strand_id
1 'polypeptide(L)'
;MALDCREEESESLIGSTDSTAESVKPRKSISPSHPHPQKLKEILNNNNNDKDHKSFLRFAKLVIVGFPYVALLICLNSKDIMSSELSDESTYQPKHANVTGYVRPNVIYGHVHIAKAGGTSLNGILANKFERVCGHKGSSYDAYQKNEKAKKAEENGGSLIRGNFGVKADKYFRLGKAGFEDCDYISQEKEYGFWHEQFPNGKLHGVPVELHVPCRDPVDHLLSQCNFRKETRRLPCDSDADQSGALYSAIEACILSADRFHRKLTETFSVKCFDFKKQFTEYTSYISTTLQSRRFEPDRVVTRMTNKPRNRTDECIWDHPDLLKKTRDYLMHNYTSDDEKRKHKGDETGGLIILSDYYRFCDECIGSKDDLTRGTMT
;
A
#
# COMPACT_ATOMS: atom_id res chain seq x y z
N MET A 1 -0.85 3.42 27.38
CA MET A 1 -2.26 3.11 27.06
C MET A 1 -2.26 2.14 25.90
N ALA A 2 -2.35 0.84 26.18
CA ALA A 2 -2.42 -0.22 25.18
C ALA A 2 -3.88 -0.39 24.76
N LEU A 3 -4.14 -0.38 23.46
CA LEU A 3 -5.43 -0.77 22.90
C LEU A 3 -5.39 -2.30 22.74
N ASP A 4 -6.24 -2.95 23.52
CA ASP A 4 -6.38 -4.41 23.62
C ASP A 4 -7.23 -4.90 22.43
N CYS A 5 -6.61 -5.64 21.51
CA CYS A 5 -7.32 -6.39 20.48
C CYS A 5 -7.46 -7.84 20.97
N ARG A 6 -8.58 -8.15 21.65
CA ARG A 6 -8.95 -9.52 21.99
C ARG A 6 -9.65 -10.18 20.80
N GLU A 7 -9.08 -11.28 20.32
CA GLU A 7 -9.78 -12.31 19.53
C GLU A 7 -10.24 -13.40 20.51
N GLU A 8 -11.53 -13.73 20.48
CA GLU A 8 -12.12 -14.85 21.22
C GLU A 8 -11.92 -16.14 20.41
N GLU A 9 -11.18 -17.11 20.95
CA GLU A 9 -11.14 -18.48 20.46
C GLU A 9 -12.21 -19.30 21.18
N SER A 10 -13.12 -19.92 20.42
CA SER A 10 -14.05 -20.94 20.93
C SER A 10 -13.72 -22.29 20.30
N GLU A 11 -13.18 -23.19 21.11
CA GLU A 11 -13.06 -24.62 20.80
C GLU A 11 -14.44 -25.29 20.80
N SER A 12 -14.71 -26.14 19.80
CA SER A 12 -15.71 -27.20 19.95
C SER A 12 -15.26 -28.49 19.27
N LEU A 13 -15.09 -29.51 20.11
CA LEU A 13 -14.87 -30.92 19.81
C LEU A 13 -16.16 -31.62 19.31
N ILE A 14 -15.94 -32.84 18.76
CA ILE A 14 -16.90 -33.94 18.43
C ILE A 14 -17.50 -33.82 17.01
N GLY A 15 -17.53 -34.83 16.13
CA GLY A 15 -17.18 -36.25 16.22
C GLY A 15 -17.25 -36.95 14.84
N SER A 16 -16.72 -38.17 14.79
CA SER A 16 -16.57 -39.08 13.65
C SER A 16 -17.87 -39.80 13.27
N THR A 17 -18.09 -40.10 11.97
CA THR A 17 -18.45 -41.45 11.45
C THR A 17 -18.42 -41.51 9.91
N ASP A 18 -17.52 -42.34 9.40
CA ASP A 18 -17.63 -43.38 8.35
C ASP A 18 -18.71 -43.38 7.23
N SER A 19 -18.19 -43.55 5.98
CA SER A 19 -18.38 -44.71 5.08
C SER A 19 -19.12 -44.56 3.72
N THR A 20 -18.50 -45.23 2.73
CA THR A 20 -19.00 -45.77 1.44
C THR A 20 -19.35 -44.81 0.29
N ALA A 21 -19.34 -45.17 -1.00
CA ALA A 21 -18.54 -46.04 -1.88
C ALA A 21 -19.17 -45.88 -3.28
N GLU A 22 -18.35 -45.94 -4.34
CA GLU A 22 -18.68 -46.28 -5.75
C GLU A 22 -19.68 -45.41 -6.56
N SER A 23 -19.23 -44.94 -7.74
CA SER A 23 -19.63 -45.55 -9.02
C SER A 23 -19.06 -44.78 -10.22
N VAL A 24 -18.35 -45.53 -11.07
CA VAL A 24 -17.71 -45.12 -12.33
C VAL A 24 -18.65 -45.43 -13.50
N LYS A 25 -18.76 -44.52 -14.51
CA LYS A 25 -18.94 -44.80 -15.97
C LYS A 25 -19.22 -43.51 -16.78
N PRO A 26 -19.10 -43.48 -18.14
CA PRO A 26 -17.84 -43.23 -18.84
C PRO A 26 -17.89 -42.01 -19.80
N ARG A 27 -16.68 -41.62 -20.26
CA ARG A 27 -16.36 -40.64 -21.32
C ARG A 27 -17.18 -40.83 -22.60
N LYS A 28 -17.65 -39.71 -23.18
CA LYS A 28 -17.85 -39.56 -24.63
C LYS A 28 -16.80 -38.61 -25.21
N SER A 29 -16.02 -39.15 -26.14
CA SER A 29 -15.07 -38.46 -27.00
C SER A 29 -15.80 -37.67 -28.09
N ILE A 30 -15.48 -36.38 -28.23
CA ILE A 30 -15.80 -35.59 -29.44
C ILE A 30 -14.49 -35.03 -29.97
N SER A 31 -14.17 -35.42 -31.20
CA SER A 31 -13.00 -35.00 -31.96
C SER A 31 -13.11 -33.55 -32.47
N PRO A 32 -11.98 -32.89 -32.76
CA PRO A 32 -11.92 -31.46 -33.01
C PRO A 32 -12.14 -31.11 -34.49
N SER A 33 -12.97 -30.11 -34.75
CA SER A 33 -13.07 -29.45 -36.05
C SER A 33 -12.12 -28.25 -36.11
N HIS A 34 -11.13 -28.30 -37.00
CA HIS A 34 -10.28 -27.17 -37.38
C HIS A 34 -11.09 -26.05 -38.08
N PRO A 35 -10.80 -24.77 -37.81
CA PRO A 35 -11.17 -23.68 -38.70
C PRO A 35 -10.03 -23.29 -39.65
N HIS A 36 -10.39 -23.18 -40.92
CA HIS A 36 -9.60 -22.71 -42.06
C HIS A 36 -9.46 -21.17 -42.02
N PRO A 37 -8.29 -20.58 -42.34
CA PRO A 37 -8.09 -19.13 -42.33
C PRO A 37 -8.40 -18.51 -43.69
N GLN A 38 -9.19 -17.43 -43.73
CA GLN A 38 -9.22 -16.46 -44.83
C GLN A 38 -10.08 -15.24 -44.43
N LYS A 39 -9.43 -14.10 -44.18
CA LYS A 39 -9.83 -12.71 -44.49
C LYS A 39 -9.18 -11.73 -43.51
N LEU A 40 -8.02 -11.20 -43.90
CA LEU A 40 -7.47 -9.96 -43.32
C LEU A 40 -6.89 -9.10 -44.46
N LYS A 41 -7.78 -8.40 -45.16
CA LYS A 41 -7.48 -7.26 -46.03
C LYS A 41 -8.67 -6.32 -45.92
N GLU A 42 -8.53 -5.27 -45.10
CA GLU A 42 -9.24 -3.97 -45.17
C GLU A 42 -9.22 -3.27 -43.80
N ILE A 43 -8.05 -2.88 -43.28
CA ILE A 43 -7.94 -1.75 -42.35
C ILE A 43 -6.59 -1.08 -42.59
N LEU A 44 -6.50 -0.24 -43.63
CA LEU A 44 -5.50 0.83 -43.76
C LEU A 44 -6.01 1.80 -44.84
N ASN A 45 -7.06 2.54 -44.52
CA ASN A 45 -7.38 3.80 -45.19
C ASN A 45 -8.46 4.55 -44.39
N ASN A 46 -8.07 5.67 -43.78
CA ASN A 46 -8.83 6.91 -43.56
C ASN A 46 -8.14 7.68 -42.41
N ASN A 47 -7.27 8.63 -42.74
CA ASN A 47 -7.57 10.05 -43.00
C ASN A 47 -8.03 10.85 -41.77
N ASN A 48 -7.09 11.69 -41.31
CA ASN A 48 -7.24 13.12 -41.06
C ASN A 48 -8.54 13.62 -40.42
N ASN A 49 -8.43 14.16 -39.20
CA ASN A 49 -9.21 15.33 -38.83
C ASN A 49 -8.51 16.17 -37.75
N ASP A 50 -7.97 17.28 -38.24
CA ASP A 50 -7.47 18.45 -37.53
C ASP A 50 -8.68 19.32 -37.11
N LYS A 51 -9.02 19.29 -35.81
CA LYS A 51 -10.08 20.11 -35.22
C LYS A 51 -9.74 20.46 -33.78
N ASP A 52 -8.73 21.29 -33.53
CA ASP A 52 -8.56 21.88 -32.19
C ASP A 52 -7.96 23.29 -32.14
N HIS A 53 -8.03 24.06 -33.24
CA HIS A 53 -7.49 25.43 -33.24
C HIS A 53 -8.53 26.57 -33.16
N LYS A 54 -9.84 26.27 -33.03
CA LYS A 54 -10.92 27.30 -33.07
C LYS A 54 -11.60 27.63 -31.73
N SER A 55 -11.21 27.01 -30.62
CA SER A 55 -11.83 27.28 -29.31
C SER A 55 -11.08 28.29 -28.43
N PHE A 56 -9.86 28.71 -28.82
CA PHE A 56 -9.03 29.59 -27.98
C PHE A 56 -9.23 31.10 -28.22
N LEU A 57 -9.94 31.50 -29.28
CA LEU A 57 -10.13 32.92 -29.64
C LEU A 57 -11.48 33.53 -29.23
N ARG A 58 -12.32 32.80 -28.47
CA ARG A 58 -13.60 33.33 -27.95
C ARG A 58 -13.56 33.73 -26.47
N PHE A 59 -12.48 33.46 -25.74
CA PHE A 59 -12.35 33.87 -24.33
C PHE A 59 -11.62 35.21 -24.11
N ALA A 60 -10.99 35.78 -25.15
CA ALA A 60 -10.18 37.00 -25.03
C ALA A 60 -10.93 38.32 -25.34
N LYS A 61 -12.27 38.33 -25.37
CA LYS A 61 -13.06 39.53 -25.73
C LYS A 61 -14.09 39.98 -24.69
N LEU A 62 -14.01 39.50 -23.45
CA LEU A 62 -15.03 39.79 -22.43
C LEU A 62 -14.47 40.25 -21.07
N VAL A 63 -13.33 40.95 -21.06
CA VAL A 63 -12.78 41.58 -19.83
C VAL A 63 -12.26 42.99 -20.13
N ILE A 64 -13.08 43.85 -20.72
CA ILE A 64 -12.86 45.30 -20.72
C ILE A 64 -14.21 46.02 -20.76
N VAL A 65 -15.02 45.96 -19.70
CA VAL A 65 -15.96 47.04 -19.35
C VAL A 65 -16.30 46.95 -17.85
N GLY A 66 -15.85 47.96 -17.10
CA GLY A 66 -16.56 48.49 -15.92
C GLY A 66 -16.43 47.73 -14.60
N PHE A 67 -15.69 48.30 -13.64
CA PHE A 67 -16.12 48.43 -12.22
C PHE A 67 -15.02 49.15 -11.41
N PRO A 68 -15.01 50.50 -11.32
CA PRO A 68 -14.12 51.22 -10.43
C PRO A 68 -14.88 51.83 -9.24
N TYR A 69 -15.70 51.08 -8.50
CA TYR A 69 -16.43 51.62 -7.33
C TYR A 69 -16.76 50.55 -6.26
N VAL A 70 -15.77 49.80 -5.75
CA VAL A 70 -15.94 49.03 -4.50
C VAL A 70 -14.63 48.96 -3.69
N ALA A 71 -13.79 50.00 -3.77
CA ALA A 71 -12.53 50.09 -3.01
C ALA A 71 -12.58 51.11 -1.86
N LEU A 72 -13.78 51.54 -1.44
CA LEU A 72 -13.94 52.66 -0.49
C LEU A 72 -14.91 52.37 0.66
N LEU A 73 -14.99 51.13 1.16
CA LEU A 73 -15.89 50.77 2.27
C LEU A 73 -15.37 49.68 3.23
N ILE A 74 -14.05 49.42 3.29
CA ILE A 74 -13.44 48.47 4.27
C ILE A 74 -12.21 49.07 4.97
N CYS A 75 -12.24 50.37 5.31
CA CYS A 75 -11.15 51.00 6.06
C CYS A 75 -11.57 51.71 7.37
N LEU A 76 -12.82 51.57 7.82
CA LEU A 76 -13.26 52.20 9.06
C LEU A 76 -14.14 51.23 9.86
N ASN A 77 -13.50 50.37 10.65
CA ASN A 77 -13.99 49.84 11.94
C ASN A 77 -13.14 48.63 12.35
N SER A 78 -12.07 48.89 13.10
CA SER A 78 -11.48 47.98 14.10
C SER A 78 -10.27 48.67 14.73
N LYS A 79 -10.54 49.79 15.40
CA LYS A 79 -9.71 50.27 16.52
C LYS A 79 -10.62 50.24 17.72
N ASP A 80 -10.05 49.77 18.83
CA ASP A 80 -10.64 49.64 20.15
C ASP A 80 -11.49 48.38 20.33
N ILE A 81 -10.92 47.39 21.02
CA ILE A 81 -11.50 46.70 22.19
C ILE A 81 -10.54 45.57 22.65
N MET A 82 -10.20 45.61 23.94
CA MET A 82 -9.56 44.61 24.81
C MET A 82 -8.03 44.52 24.86
N SER A 83 -7.46 45.48 25.58
CA SER A 83 -6.42 45.23 26.59
C SER A 83 -7.06 44.74 27.89
N SER A 84 -6.81 43.50 28.32
CA SER A 84 -6.69 43.09 29.74
C SER A 84 -6.58 41.57 29.85
N GLU A 85 -5.41 41.10 30.31
CA GLU A 85 -5.22 40.06 31.35
C GLU A 85 -3.83 39.43 31.16
N LEU A 86 -2.86 40.12 31.76
CA LEU A 86 -1.64 39.52 32.29
C LEU A 86 -2.00 38.85 33.62
N SER A 87 -1.80 37.53 33.73
CA SER A 87 -1.11 36.88 34.86
C SER A 87 -1.42 35.38 34.88
N ASP A 88 -0.54 34.57 34.29
CA ASP A 88 -0.05 33.36 34.98
C ASP A 88 1.20 32.87 34.24
N GLU A 89 2.33 33.48 34.59
CA GLU A 89 3.65 33.06 34.14
C GLU A 89 4.08 31.83 34.97
N SER A 90 3.33 30.74 34.80
CA SER A 90 3.78 29.41 35.22
C SER A 90 5.03 29.10 34.43
N THR A 91 6.17 29.15 35.11
CA THR A 91 7.49 28.89 34.55
C THR A 91 7.57 27.41 34.18
N TYR A 92 6.98 27.03 33.04
CA TYR A 92 7.30 25.79 32.36
C TYR A 92 8.74 25.93 31.88
N GLN A 93 9.68 25.59 32.76
CA GLN A 93 11.06 25.31 32.39
C GLN A 93 11.00 24.06 31.51
N PRO A 94 11.12 24.18 30.17
CA PRO A 94 11.30 22.99 29.37
C PRO A 94 12.59 22.40 29.90
N LYS A 95 12.57 21.14 30.33
CA LYS A 95 13.80 20.36 30.50
C LYS A 95 14.45 20.28 29.13
N HIS A 96 15.18 21.33 28.75
CA HIS A 96 16.14 21.32 27.67
C HIS A 96 17.30 20.47 28.18
N ALA A 97 17.05 19.16 28.21
CA ALA A 97 18.11 18.18 28.08
C ALA A 97 18.99 18.67 26.93
N ASN A 98 20.30 18.73 27.18
CA ASN A 98 21.33 19.02 26.19
C ASN A 98 20.85 18.60 24.81
N VAL A 99 20.54 19.57 23.95
CA VAL A 99 20.14 19.31 22.57
C VAL A 99 21.42 18.86 21.87
N THR A 100 21.80 17.61 22.11
CA THR A 100 22.74 16.88 21.27
C THR A 100 22.14 16.95 19.88
N GLY A 101 22.88 17.57 18.96
CA GLY A 101 22.42 17.77 17.59
C GLY A 101 21.87 16.47 16.99
N TYR A 102 20.99 16.61 16.01
CA TYR A 102 20.46 15.46 15.30
C TYR A 102 21.59 14.58 14.75
N VAL A 103 21.60 13.31 15.13
CA VAL A 103 22.56 12.31 14.63
C VAL A 103 21.88 11.54 13.51
N ARG A 104 22.39 11.69 12.28
CA ARG A 104 21.92 10.91 11.13
C ARG A 104 22.21 9.43 11.34
N PRO A 105 21.26 8.53 11.06
CA PRO A 105 21.55 7.10 11.06
C PRO A 105 22.55 6.80 9.95
N ASN A 106 23.43 5.83 10.18
CA ASN A 106 24.40 5.37 9.18
C ASN A 106 23.76 4.50 8.08
N VAL A 107 22.43 4.30 8.15
CA VAL A 107 21.62 3.50 7.23
C VAL A 107 20.34 4.27 6.96
N ILE A 108 19.89 4.27 5.70
CA ILE A 108 18.56 4.73 5.32
C ILE A 108 17.64 3.53 5.25
N TYR A 109 16.47 3.62 5.87
CA TYR A 109 15.51 2.51 5.92
C TYR A 109 14.47 2.66 4.82
N GLY A 110 14.45 1.74 3.87
CA GLY A 110 13.39 1.61 2.89
C GLY A 110 12.29 0.68 3.39
N HIS A 111 11.04 1.01 3.12
CA HIS A 111 9.89 0.14 3.33
C HIS A 111 9.24 -0.18 1.99
N VAL A 112 9.35 -1.45 1.61
CA VAL A 112 8.77 -1.97 0.37
C VAL A 112 7.26 -2.07 0.57
N HIS A 113 6.53 -1.13 -0.01
CA HIS A 113 5.11 -0.99 0.23
C HIS A 113 4.29 -2.03 -0.54
N ILE A 114 4.11 -3.22 0.02
CA ILE A 114 3.29 -4.24 -0.61
C ILE A 114 1.82 -3.81 -0.61
N ALA A 115 1.16 -3.93 -1.77
CA ALA A 115 -0.23 -3.52 -1.91
C ALA A 115 -1.09 -4.28 -0.91
N LYS A 116 -1.88 -3.58 -0.09
CA LYS A 116 -2.74 -4.19 0.95
C LYS A 116 -2.01 -4.91 2.07
N ALA A 117 -0.74 -4.60 2.28
CA ALA A 117 -0.01 -4.92 3.49
C ALA A 117 0.08 -3.70 4.45
N GLY A 118 -0.96 -2.87 4.55
CA GLY A 118 -1.07 -1.84 5.60
C GLY A 118 -0.12 -0.65 5.47
N GLY A 119 0.75 -0.62 4.46
CA GLY A 119 1.82 0.35 4.39
C GLY A 119 1.39 1.83 4.33
N THR A 120 0.18 2.13 3.87
CA THR A 120 -0.37 3.50 3.89
C THR A 120 -0.56 3.99 5.33
N SER A 121 -1.09 3.13 6.18
CA SER A 121 -1.28 3.41 7.61
C SER A 121 0.07 3.47 8.32
N LEU A 122 0.96 2.52 8.04
CA LEU A 122 2.29 2.47 8.67
C LEU A 122 3.08 3.73 8.37
N ASN A 123 3.21 4.11 7.09
CA ASN A 123 3.89 5.34 6.70
C ASN A 123 3.20 6.59 7.29
N GLY A 124 1.87 6.59 7.40
CA GLY A 124 1.13 7.68 8.04
C GLY A 124 1.44 7.81 9.54
N ILE A 125 1.54 6.69 10.26
CA ILE A 125 1.91 6.65 11.68
C ILE A 125 3.35 7.12 11.85
N LEU A 126 4.29 6.55 11.11
CA LEU A 126 5.70 6.90 11.21
C LEU A 126 5.94 8.38 10.88
N ALA A 127 5.32 8.90 9.82
CA ALA A 127 5.48 10.31 9.46
C ALA A 127 4.90 11.28 10.51
N ASN A 128 3.93 10.86 11.32
CA ASN A 128 3.40 11.67 12.42
C ASN A 128 4.21 11.55 13.72
N LYS A 129 5.05 10.53 13.85
CA LYS A 129 5.85 10.26 15.07
C LYS A 129 7.33 10.61 14.92
N PHE A 130 7.88 10.48 13.72
CA PHE A 130 9.31 10.66 13.46
C PHE A 130 9.59 11.77 12.44
N GLU A 131 10.75 12.40 12.57
CA GLU A 131 11.27 13.33 11.57
C GLU A 131 11.77 12.57 10.33
N ARG A 132 11.89 13.26 9.19
CA ARG A 132 12.55 12.75 7.97
C ARG A 132 12.01 11.41 7.44
N VAL A 133 10.72 11.16 7.64
CA VAL A 133 9.98 10.10 6.95
C VAL A 133 9.51 10.65 5.61
N CYS A 134 9.82 9.92 4.54
CA CYS A 134 9.52 10.27 3.17
C CYS A 134 8.71 9.17 2.51
N GLY A 135 7.42 9.43 2.25
CA GLY A 135 6.61 8.41 1.61
C GLY A 135 5.41 8.90 0.84
N HIS A 136 4.91 7.99 0.02
CA HIS A 136 3.86 8.29 -0.95
C HIS A 136 2.55 8.73 -0.29
N LYS A 137 2.27 8.25 0.93
CA LYS A 137 1.03 8.51 1.67
C LYS A 137 1.20 9.35 2.93
N GLY A 138 2.40 9.88 3.15
CA GLY A 138 2.77 10.59 4.36
C GLY A 138 4.23 10.97 4.31
N SER A 139 4.53 12.21 4.65
CA SER A 139 5.89 12.68 4.86
C SER A 139 5.91 13.54 6.10
N SER A 140 6.98 13.47 6.88
CA SER A 140 7.10 14.24 8.11
C SER A 140 6.92 15.74 7.87
N TYR A 141 7.22 16.24 6.67
CA TYR A 141 7.02 17.64 6.32
C TYR A 141 5.59 18.16 6.59
N ASP A 142 4.55 17.38 6.26
CA ASP A 142 3.15 17.83 6.39
C ASP A 142 2.21 16.85 7.11
N ALA A 143 2.76 15.78 7.70
CA ALA A 143 1.97 14.76 8.37
C ALA A 143 1.11 15.32 9.52
N TYR A 144 1.71 16.15 10.39
CA TYR A 144 1.04 16.72 11.55
C TYR A 144 -0.21 17.54 11.15
N GLN A 145 -0.04 18.53 10.26
CA GLN A 145 -1.16 19.37 9.82
C GLN A 145 -2.25 18.56 9.10
N LYS A 146 -1.87 17.53 8.34
CA LYS A 146 -2.84 16.62 7.71
C LYS A 146 -3.58 15.77 8.72
N ASN A 147 -2.92 15.36 9.80
CA ASN A 147 -3.53 14.61 10.88
C ASN A 147 -4.53 15.48 11.66
N GLU A 148 -4.17 16.72 11.99
CA GLU A 148 -5.07 17.68 12.64
C GLU A 148 -6.33 17.96 11.79
N LYS A 149 -6.17 18.11 10.48
CA LYS A 149 -7.31 18.23 9.56
C LYS A 149 -8.18 16.97 9.55
N ALA A 150 -7.57 15.79 9.63
CA ALA A 150 -8.31 14.53 9.68
C ALA A 150 -9.10 14.38 10.99
N LYS A 151 -8.52 14.77 12.14
CA LYS A 151 -9.21 14.78 13.43
C LYS A 151 -10.46 15.64 13.40
N LYS A 152 -10.31 16.89 12.96
CA LYS A 152 -11.43 17.83 12.82
C LYS A 152 -12.51 17.31 11.88
N ALA A 153 -12.13 16.63 10.81
CA ALA A 153 -13.11 16.02 9.91
C ALA A 153 -13.89 14.88 10.58
N GLU A 154 -13.23 14.01 11.34
CA GLU A 154 -13.86 12.93 12.10
C GLU A 154 -14.80 13.47 13.20
N GLU A 155 -14.37 14.49 13.94
CA GLU A 155 -15.17 15.17 14.97
C GLU A 155 -16.44 15.81 14.39
N ASN A 156 -16.38 16.29 13.16
CA ASN A 156 -17.54 16.81 12.44
C ASN A 156 -18.41 15.72 11.77
N GLY A 157 -18.22 14.44 12.10
CA GLY A 157 -18.97 13.32 11.52
C GLY A 157 -18.57 12.98 10.08
N GLY A 158 -17.47 13.54 9.58
CA GLY A 158 -16.95 13.25 8.24
C GLY A 158 -16.37 11.85 8.15
N SER A 159 -16.86 11.05 7.19
CA SER A 159 -16.25 9.74 6.90
C SER A 159 -14.91 9.92 6.19
N LEU A 160 -13.83 9.55 6.87
CA LEU A 160 -12.48 9.54 6.31
C LEU A 160 -12.24 8.37 5.32
N ILE A 161 -13.21 7.50 5.12
CA ILE A 161 -13.10 6.28 4.31
C ILE A 161 -12.89 6.59 2.82
N ARG A 162 -13.15 7.82 2.36
CA ARG A 162 -13.04 8.19 0.93
C ARG A 162 -12.57 9.61 0.63
N GLY A 163 -12.04 10.34 1.61
CA GLY A 163 -11.46 11.65 1.32
C GLY A 163 -10.36 11.50 0.26
N ASN A 164 -10.34 12.40 -0.73
CA ASN A 164 -9.24 12.59 -1.68
C ASN A 164 -7.95 13.02 -0.94
N PHE A 165 -7.44 12.13 -0.08
CA PHE A 165 -6.17 12.30 0.66
C PHE A 165 -4.98 11.91 -0.19
N GLY A 166 -5.24 11.37 -1.39
CA GLY A 166 -4.30 11.52 -2.49
C GLY A 166 -4.05 13.00 -2.66
N VAL A 167 -2.96 13.49 -2.08
CA VAL A 167 -2.36 14.72 -2.58
C VAL A 167 -2.26 14.47 -4.08
N LYS A 168 -2.96 15.27 -4.88
CA LYS A 168 -2.91 15.18 -6.34
C LYS A 168 -1.43 15.02 -6.74
N ALA A 169 -1.18 14.29 -7.83
CA ALA A 169 0.12 13.83 -8.31
C ALA A 169 1.29 14.85 -8.21
N ASP A 170 1.01 16.16 -8.14
CA ASP A 170 1.94 17.25 -7.84
C ASP A 170 2.89 16.98 -6.65
N LYS A 171 2.49 16.25 -5.60
CA LYS A 171 3.43 15.94 -4.50
C LYS A 171 4.41 14.80 -4.79
N TYR A 172 4.07 13.86 -5.67
CA TYR A 172 5.04 12.84 -6.13
C TYR A 172 6.13 13.45 -6.96
N PHE A 173 5.74 14.40 -7.80
CA PHE A 173 6.68 15.23 -8.55
C PHE A 173 7.63 15.99 -7.61
N ARG A 174 7.15 16.45 -6.46
CA ARG A 174 8.00 17.13 -5.48
C ARG A 174 9.00 16.21 -4.79
N LEU A 175 8.65 14.99 -4.40
CA LEU A 175 9.63 14.07 -3.78
C LEU A 175 10.66 13.58 -4.81
N GLY A 176 10.23 13.18 -6.01
CA GLY A 176 11.16 12.78 -7.07
C GLY A 176 12.10 13.91 -7.51
N LYS A 177 11.68 15.18 -7.33
CA LYS A 177 12.53 16.35 -7.61
C LYS A 177 13.36 16.84 -6.43
N ALA A 178 12.85 16.71 -5.21
CA ALA A 178 13.54 17.13 -3.99
C ALA A 178 14.62 16.13 -3.59
N GLY A 179 14.51 14.88 -4.04
CA GLY A 179 15.42 13.80 -3.70
C GLY A 179 15.09 13.15 -2.35
N PHE A 180 16.02 12.34 -1.86
CA PHE A 180 15.90 11.53 -0.64
C PHE A 180 16.99 11.82 0.40
N GLU A 181 17.78 12.88 0.19
CA GLU A 181 18.99 13.22 0.97
C GLU A 181 18.69 13.60 2.42
N ASP A 182 17.47 14.08 2.68
CA ASP A 182 16.95 14.39 4.01
C ASP A 182 15.97 13.33 4.53
N CYS A 183 16.01 12.10 4.00
CA CYS A 183 15.14 11.01 4.43
C CYS A 183 15.94 9.97 5.23
N ASP A 184 15.44 9.63 6.43
CA ASP A 184 15.96 8.48 7.20
C ASP A 184 15.12 7.22 6.95
N TYR A 185 13.84 7.42 6.58
CA TYR A 185 12.90 6.35 6.28
C TYR A 185 12.14 6.66 5.00
N ILE A 186 12.12 5.73 4.06
CA ILE A 186 11.53 5.89 2.73
C ILE A 186 10.44 4.85 2.52
N SER A 187 9.20 5.24 2.27
CA SER A 187 8.10 4.30 1.97
C SER A 187 7.35 4.68 0.70
N GLN A 188 7.61 3.94 -0.38
CA GLN A 188 7.09 4.26 -1.71
C GLN A 188 6.21 3.13 -2.25
N GLU A 189 5.07 3.51 -2.84
CA GLU A 189 4.15 2.59 -3.53
C GLU A 189 4.60 2.43 -5.00
N LYS A 190 5.84 1.99 -5.21
CA LYS A 190 6.47 1.85 -6.52
C LYS A 190 6.89 0.41 -6.79
N GLU A 191 7.03 0.08 -8.06
CA GLU A 191 7.59 -1.18 -8.54
C GLU A 191 9.01 -1.40 -8.01
N TYR A 192 9.48 -2.65 -7.94
CA TYR A 192 10.78 -2.96 -7.35
C TYR A 192 11.95 -2.25 -8.06
N GLY A 193 11.81 -1.97 -9.37
CA GLY A 193 12.80 -1.27 -10.19
C GLY A 193 13.13 0.14 -9.68
N PHE A 194 12.18 0.79 -9.00
CA PHE A 194 12.38 2.08 -8.35
C PHE A 194 13.58 2.08 -7.40
N TRP A 195 13.76 1.01 -6.62
CA TRP A 195 14.84 0.94 -5.64
C TRP A 195 16.21 0.95 -6.33
N HIS A 196 16.38 0.20 -7.42
CA HIS A 196 17.63 0.19 -8.18
C HIS A 196 17.88 1.50 -8.92
N GLU A 197 16.83 2.14 -9.44
CA GLU A 197 16.94 3.43 -10.13
C GLU A 197 17.38 4.54 -9.17
N GLN A 198 16.75 4.62 -8.00
CA GLN A 198 17.01 5.69 -7.03
C GLN A 198 18.25 5.45 -6.17
N PHE A 199 18.58 4.18 -5.91
CA PHE A 199 19.68 3.78 -5.01
C PHE A 199 20.60 2.79 -5.72
N PRO A 200 21.32 3.23 -6.77
CA PRO A 200 22.24 2.36 -7.49
C PRO A 200 23.26 1.78 -6.52
N ASN A 201 23.53 0.47 -6.63
CA ASN A 201 24.40 -0.29 -5.73
C ASN A 201 23.95 -0.29 -4.26
N GLY A 202 22.66 -0.09 -4.00
CA GLY A 202 22.08 -0.19 -2.66
C GLY A 202 22.37 1.00 -1.76
N LYS A 203 22.72 2.17 -2.33
CA LYS A 203 23.21 3.33 -1.57
C LYS A 203 22.65 4.65 -2.09
N LEU A 204 22.55 5.64 -1.19
CA LEU A 204 22.35 7.06 -1.50
C LEU A 204 23.56 7.85 -1.02
N HIS A 205 24.32 8.46 -1.93
CA HIS A 205 25.56 9.21 -1.60
C HIS A 205 26.53 8.44 -0.68
N GLY A 206 26.65 7.12 -0.87
CA GLY A 206 27.51 6.25 -0.07
C GLY A 206 26.86 5.68 1.20
N VAL A 207 25.70 6.19 1.62
CA VAL A 207 24.93 5.67 2.75
C VAL A 207 24.12 4.44 2.31
N PRO A 208 24.27 3.27 2.95
CA PRO A 208 23.52 2.07 2.61
C PRO A 208 22.01 2.23 2.85
N VAL A 209 21.24 1.59 1.97
CA VAL A 209 19.78 1.46 2.09
C VAL A 209 19.44 0.03 2.51
N GLU A 210 18.71 -0.11 3.62
CA GLU A 210 18.18 -1.38 4.11
C GLU A 210 16.66 -1.43 3.86
N LEU A 211 16.19 -2.47 3.17
CA LEU A 211 14.79 -2.62 2.78
C LEU A 211 14.04 -3.52 3.77
N HIS A 212 12.90 -3.04 4.26
CA HIS A 212 11.99 -3.75 5.15
C HIS A 212 10.74 -4.14 4.39
N VAL A 213 10.42 -5.43 4.39
CA VAL A 213 9.29 -6.02 3.67
C VAL A 213 8.24 -6.51 4.68
N PRO A 214 7.00 -6.00 4.65
CA PRO A 214 5.92 -6.55 5.47
C PRO A 214 5.55 -7.92 4.93
N CYS A 215 5.69 -8.97 5.72
CA CYS A 215 5.35 -10.34 5.32
C CYS A 215 3.97 -10.75 5.82
N ARG A 216 3.18 -11.32 4.92
CA ARG A 216 1.78 -11.68 5.17
C ARG A 216 1.49 -13.06 4.64
N ASP A 217 0.58 -13.76 5.30
CA ASP A 217 0.06 -15.04 4.80
C ASP A 217 -0.53 -14.89 3.38
N PRO A 218 -0.18 -15.77 2.42
CA PRO A 218 -0.59 -15.59 1.03
C PRO A 218 -2.10 -15.50 0.81
N VAL A 219 -2.88 -16.35 1.48
CA VAL A 219 -4.33 -16.39 1.29
C VAL A 219 -4.97 -15.19 1.97
N ASP A 220 -4.56 -14.88 3.20
CA ASP A 220 -5.05 -13.69 3.91
C ASP A 220 -4.75 -12.39 3.15
N HIS A 221 -3.58 -12.33 2.51
CA HIS A 221 -3.19 -11.21 1.67
C HIS A 221 -4.06 -11.10 0.43
N LEU A 222 -4.24 -12.20 -0.31
CA LEU A 222 -5.13 -12.26 -1.48
C LEU A 222 -6.55 -11.76 -1.16
N LEU A 223 -7.16 -12.26 -0.08
CA LEU A 223 -8.51 -11.87 0.32
C LEU A 223 -8.64 -10.37 0.64
N SER A 224 -7.58 -9.78 1.18
CA SER A 224 -7.51 -8.32 1.38
C SER A 224 -7.43 -7.53 0.07
N GLN A 225 -6.77 -8.09 -0.94
CA GLN A 225 -6.72 -7.53 -2.28
C GLN A 225 -8.10 -7.66 -2.97
N CYS A 226 -8.75 -8.81 -2.87
CA CYS A 226 -10.14 -9.01 -3.33
C CYS A 226 -11.10 -8.00 -2.70
N ASN A 227 -11.07 -7.84 -1.37
CA ASN A 227 -11.91 -6.88 -0.64
C ASN A 227 -11.71 -5.44 -1.13
N PHE A 228 -10.49 -5.06 -1.51
CA PHE A 228 -10.24 -3.75 -2.08
C PHE A 228 -10.82 -3.57 -3.48
N ARG A 229 -10.65 -4.57 -4.36
CA ARG A 229 -11.18 -4.54 -5.73
C ARG A 229 -12.71 -4.42 -5.77
N LYS A 230 -13.38 -4.58 -4.62
CA LYS A 230 -14.84 -4.64 -4.49
C LYS A 230 -15.43 -5.72 -5.40
N GLU A 231 -14.63 -6.71 -5.75
CA GLU A 231 -15.13 -7.81 -6.56
C GLU A 231 -16.13 -8.58 -5.71
N THR A 232 -17.39 -8.34 -6.01
CA THR A 232 -18.60 -9.04 -5.57
C THR A 232 -18.68 -10.44 -6.17
N ARG A 233 -17.53 -11.08 -6.38
CA ARG A 233 -17.40 -12.52 -6.64
C ARG A 233 -16.35 -13.01 -5.68
N ARG A 234 -16.86 -13.51 -4.55
CA ARG A 234 -16.13 -14.33 -3.60
C ARG A 234 -15.31 -15.35 -4.39
N LEU A 235 -14.15 -15.73 -3.87
CA LEU A 235 -13.45 -16.89 -4.41
C LEU A 235 -14.48 -18.03 -4.54
N PRO A 236 -14.65 -18.63 -5.73
CA PRO A 236 -15.67 -19.63 -5.93
C PRO A 236 -15.30 -20.84 -5.07
N CYS A 237 -16.19 -21.19 -4.14
CA CYS A 237 -15.98 -22.27 -3.18
C CYS A 237 -16.75 -23.55 -3.53
N ASP A 238 -17.51 -23.53 -4.62
CA ASP A 238 -18.28 -24.68 -5.07
C ASP A 238 -17.34 -25.76 -5.62
N SER A 239 -17.73 -27.04 -5.52
CA SER A 239 -16.91 -28.19 -5.94
C SER A 239 -16.47 -28.13 -7.41
N ASP A 240 -17.20 -27.40 -8.25
CA ASP A 240 -16.95 -27.27 -9.70
C ASP A 240 -15.99 -26.12 -10.05
N ALA A 241 -15.64 -25.29 -9.06
CA ALA A 241 -14.80 -24.10 -9.25
C ALA A 241 -13.37 -24.44 -9.70
N ASP A 242 -12.84 -25.58 -9.26
CA ASP A 242 -11.50 -26.06 -9.60
C ASP A 242 -11.45 -26.63 -11.03
N GLN A 243 -12.45 -27.45 -11.40
CA GLN A 243 -12.50 -28.12 -12.71
C GLN A 243 -12.66 -27.13 -13.87
N SER A 244 -13.33 -26.00 -13.61
CA SER A 244 -13.59 -24.96 -14.61
C SER A 244 -12.46 -23.93 -14.73
N GLY A 245 -11.44 -23.98 -13.86
CA GLY A 245 -10.42 -22.92 -13.75
C GLY A 245 -10.93 -21.61 -13.15
N ALA A 246 -12.19 -21.55 -12.71
CA ALA A 246 -12.81 -20.36 -12.16
C ALA A 246 -12.11 -19.86 -10.90
N LEU A 247 -11.58 -20.77 -10.07
CA LEU A 247 -10.78 -20.42 -8.90
C LEU A 247 -9.57 -19.57 -9.28
N TYR A 248 -8.78 -20.02 -10.25
CA TYR A 248 -7.54 -19.33 -10.64
C TYR A 248 -7.81 -17.98 -11.30
N SER A 249 -8.83 -17.89 -12.17
CA SER A 249 -9.25 -16.60 -12.74
C SER A 249 -9.72 -15.61 -11.66
N ALA A 250 -10.40 -16.09 -10.61
CA ALA A 250 -10.79 -15.25 -9.49
C ALA A 250 -9.58 -14.79 -8.66
N ILE A 251 -8.59 -15.66 -8.44
CA ILE A 251 -7.33 -15.30 -7.78
C ILE A 251 -6.62 -14.19 -8.57
N GLU A 252 -6.45 -14.35 -9.88
CA GLU A 252 -5.79 -13.37 -10.75
C GLU A 252 -6.49 -12.01 -10.75
N ALA A 253 -7.82 -12.00 -10.80
CA ALA A 253 -8.62 -10.76 -10.78
C ALA A 253 -8.43 -9.95 -9.49
N CYS A 254 -8.19 -10.62 -8.37
CA CYS A 254 -7.94 -9.96 -7.09
C CYS A 254 -6.58 -9.25 -7.02
N ILE A 255 -5.58 -9.67 -7.79
CA ILE A 255 -4.20 -9.22 -7.61
C ILE A 255 -4.01 -7.74 -7.98
N LEU A 256 -3.23 -7.04 -7.15
CA LEU A 256 -3.00 -5.61 -7.17
C LEU A 256 -1.51 -5.31 -7.05
N SER A 257 -0.94 -4.62 -8.03
CA SER A 257 0.44 -4.12 -7.99
C SER A 257 1.43 -5.17 -7.44
N ALA A 258 1.42 -6.35 -8.04
CA ALA A 258 2.28 -7.46 -7.66
C ALA A 258 3.77 -7.16 -7.91
N ASP A 259 4.07 -6.13 -8.69
CA ASP A 259 5.38 -5.69 -9.17
C ASP A 259 6.27 -4.97 -8.15
N ARG A 260 5.82 -4.83 -6.89
CA ARG A 260 6.49 -3.99 -5.88
C ARG A 260 7.69 -4.63 -5.19
N PHE A 261 7.81 -5.95 -5.26
CA PHE A 261 8.94 -6.69 -4.69
C PHE A 261 9.41 -7.77 -5.63
N HIS A 262 10.70 -7.85 -5.90
CA HIS A 262 11.31 -8.96 -6.63
C HIS A 262 12.54 -9.44 -5.88
N ARG A 263 12.82 -10.75 -5.92
CA ARG A 263 14.00 -11.32 -5.24
C ARG A 263 15.34 -10.66 -5.62
N LYS A 264 15.47 -10.07 -6.81
CA LYS A 264 16.64 -9.27 -7.23
C LYS A 264 17.00 -8.14 -6.27
N LEU A 265 16.05 -7.64 -5.48
CA LEU A 265 16.36 -6.67 -4.43
C LEU A 265 17.38 -7.22 -3.42
N THR A 266 17.33 -8.53 -3.11
CA THR A 266 18.27 -9.16 -2.17
C THR A 266 19.69 -9.27 -2.71
N GLU A 267 19.90 -9.07 -4.01
CA GLU A 267 21.23 -9.09 -4.63
C GLU A 267 21.98 -7.75 -4.43
N THR A 268 21.23 -6.66 -4.19
CA THR A 268 21.78 -5.29 -4.10
C THR A 268 21.59 -4.66 -2.72
N PHE A 269 20.52 -5.01 -2.02
CA PHE A 269 20.12 -4.41 -0.75
C PHE A 269 20.22 -5.42 0.41
N SER A 270 20.46 -4.92 1.61
CA SER A 270 20.11 -5.66 2.84
C SER A 270 18.58 -5.68 2.92
N VAL A 271 17.97 -6.85 2.72
CA VAL A 271 16.51 -6.99 2.75
C VAL A 271 16.12 -7.80 3.97
N LYS A 272 15.27 -7.20 4.80
CA LYS A 272 14.72 -7.79 6.02
C LYS A 272 13.21 -7.85 5.94
N CYS A 273 12.59 -8.71 6.74
CA CYS A 273 11.15 -8.82 6.84
C CYS A 273 10.64 -8.52 8.24
N PHE A 274 9.34 -8.35 8.36
CA PHE A 274 8.63 -8.33 9.63
C PHE A 274 7.24 -8.91 9.44
N ASP A 275 6.67 -9.50 10.49
CA ASP A 275 5.30 -9.97 10.46
C ASP A 275 4.33 -8.77 10.35
N PHE A 276 3.52 -8.76 9.30
CA PHE A 276 2.46 -7.76 9.08
C PHE A 276 1.52 -7.61 10.29
N LYS A 277 1.22 -8.69 11.01
CA LYS A 277 0.38 -8.65 12.22
C LYS A 277 0.99 -7.80 13.33
N LYS A 278 2.33 -7.71 13.35
CA LYS A 278 3.13 -6.97 14.33
C LYS A 278 3.60 -5.60 13.83
N GLN A 279 3.14 -5.17 12.65
CA GLN A 279 3.65 -3.95 12.00
C GLN A 279 3.39 -2.67 12.82
N PHE A 280 2.29 -2.59 13.57
CA PHE A 280 1.87 -1.42 14.36
C PHE A 280 2.22 -1.53 15.84
N THR A 281 2.94 -2.58 16.22
CA THR A 281 3.39 -2.85 17.59
C THR A 281 4.90 -3.00 17.57
N GLU A 282 5.38 -4.24 17.40
CA GLU A 282 6.80 -4.60 17.51
C GLU A 282 7.65 -3.93 16.44
N TYR A 283 7.20 -3.89 15.18
CA TYR A 283 7.96 -3.23 14.12
C TYR A 283 8.07 -1.71 14.32
N THR A 284 6.98 -1.05 14.71
CA THR A 284 7.04 0.38 15.06
C THR A 284 7.93 0.65 16.26
N SER A 285 7.96 -0.26 17.23
CA SER A 285 8.88 -0.18 18.37
C SER A 285 10.33 -0.34 17.92
N TYR A 286 10.63 -1.33 17.08
CA TYR A 286 11.94 -1.56 16.50
C TYR A 286 12.46 -0.32 15.77
N ILE A 287 11.68 0.21 14.81
CA ILE A 287 12.12 1.35 13.99
C ILE A 287 12.23 2.65 14.80
N SER A 288 11.48 2.78 15.91
CA SER A 288 11.56 3.93 16.81
C SER A 288 12.91 4.07 17.53
N THR A 289 13.66 2.97 17.65
CA THR A 289 15.00 3.01 18.26
C THR A 289 16.01 3.72 17.37
N THR A 290 15.73 3.83 16.07
CA THR A 290 16.64 4.46 15.12
C THR A 290 16.14 5.80 14.62
N LEU A 291 14.83 5.96 14.43
CA LEU A 291 14.28 7.21 13.89
C LEU A 291 14.16 8.28 14.98
N GLN A 292 14.50 9.52 14.61
CA GLN A 292 14.36 10.64 15.52
C GLN A 292 12.88 10.97 15.73
N SER A 293 12.42 10.95 16.98
CA SER A 293 11.10 11.45 17.36
C SER A 293 10.89 12.90 16.92
N ARG A 294 9.65 13.24 16.57
CA ARG A 294 9.29 14.61 16.22
C ARG A 294 9.31 15.52 17.43
N ARG A 295 9.55 16.79 17.16
CA ARG A 295 9.32 17.84 18.17
C ARG A 295 7.86 17.93 18.61
N PHE A 296 6.94 17.71 17.67
CA PHE A 296 5.50 17.76 17.91
C PHE A 296 4.87 16.45 17.45
N GLU A 297 4.48 15.63 18.42
CA GLU A 297 3.70 14.42 18.20
C GLU A 297 2.22 14.73 18.46
N PRO A 298 1.30 14.31 17.56
CA PRO A 298 -0.12 14.43 17.84
C PRO A 298 -0.52 13.44 18.96
N ASP A 299 -1.47 13.84 19.80
CA ASP A 299 -2.10 13.01 20.84
C ASP A 299 -2.68 11.69 20.29
N ARG A 300 -3.28 11.74 19.10
CA ARG A 300 -3.70 10.56 18.34
C ARG A 300 -3.38 10.70 16.85
N VAL A 301 -3.01 9.59 16.21
CA VAL A 301 -2.87 9.51 14.76
C VAL A 301 -4.15 8.93 14.18
N VAL A 302 -4.75 9.64 13.23
CA VAL A 302 -5.97 9.21 12.55
C VAL A 302 -5.62 8.18 11.47
N THR A 303 -5.97 6.92 11.72
CA THR A 303 -5.68 5.80 10.82
C THR A 303 -6.48 5.91 9.53
N ARG A 304 -5.80 5.73 8.40
CA ARG A 304 -6.40 5.82 7.06
C ARG A 304 -6.60 4.44 6.47
N MET A 305 -7.76 3.85 6.72
CA MET A 305 -8.11 2.57 6.11
C MET A 305 -8.46 2.79 4.64
N THR A 306 -7.79 2.06 3.74
CA THR A 306 -8.08 2.10 2.29
C THR A 306 -9.04 0.99 1.85
N ASN A 307 -9.35 0.06 2.76
CA ASN A 307 -10.25 -1.05 2.56
C ASN A 307 -11.47 -0.90 3.47
N LYS A 308 -12.59 -1.50 3.06
CA LYS A 308 -13.72 -1.73 3.98
C LYS A 308 -13.29 -2.74 5.06
N PRO A 309 -13.92 -2.71 6.25
CA PRO A 309 -13.79 -3.80 7.21
C PRO A 309 -14.05 -5.14 6.52
N ARG A 310 -13.17 -6.10 6.79
CA ARG A 310 -13.26 -7.46 6.22
C ARG A 310 -13.88 -8.35 7.27
N ASN A 311 -14.90 -9.12 6.90
CA ASN A 311 -15.46 -10.14 7.76
C ASN A 311 -14.94 -11.51 7.33
N ARG A 312 -14.12 -12.13 8.18
CA ARG A 312 -13.49 -13.42 7.87
C ARG A 312 -14.52 -14.55 7.78
N THR A 313 -15.62 -14.47 8.55
CA THR A 313 -16.68 -15.48 8.54
C THR A 313 -17.47 -15.51 7.22
N ASP A 314 -17.41 -14.45 6.42
CA ASP A 314 -18.11 -14.36 5.14
C ASP A 314 -17.28 -14.90 3.96
N GLU A 315 -16.04 -15.33 4.25
CA GLU A 315 -15.08 -15.81 3.27
C GLU A 315 -15.07 -17.35 3.27
N CYS A 316 -15.81 -17.97 2.36
CA CYS A 316 -16.01 -19.43 2.32
C CYS A 316 -14.70 -20.25 2.24
N ILE A 317 -13.61 -19.71 1.69
CA ILE A 317 -12.35 -20.45 1.51
C ILE A 317 -11.79 -21.02 2.84
N TRP A 318 -12.13 -20.42 3.97
CA TRP A 318 -11.69 -20.92 5.29
C TRP A 318 -12.35 -22.24 5.67
N ASP A 319 -13.55 -22.53 5.15
CA ASP A 319 -14.29 -23.77 5.41
C ASP A 319 -13.93 -24.89 4.41
N HIS A 320 -13.12 -24.58 3.40
CA HIS A 320 -12.71 -25.49 2.33
C HIS A 320 -11.19 -25.71 2.34
N PRO A 321 -10.66 -26.64 3.16
CA PRO A 321 -9.22 -26.83 3.33
C PRO A 321 -8.51 -27.25 2.03
N ASP A 322 -9.21 -27.92 1.13
CA ASP A 322 -8.68 -28.28 -0.19
C ASP A 322 -8.50 -27.05 -1.09
N LEU A 323 -9.47 -26.13 -1.10
CA LEU A 323 -9.38 -24.86 -1.84
C LEU A 323 -8.35 -23.92 -1.22
N LEU A 324 -8.27 -23.87 0.11
CA LEU A 324 -7.27 -23.13 0.84
C LEU A 324 -5.86 -23.57 0.43
N LYS A 325 -5.62 -24.88 0.43
CA LYS A 325 -4.35 -25.47 0.01
C LYS A 325 -4.05 -25.15 -1.46
N LYS A 326 -5.00 -25.40 -2.38
CA LYS A 326 -4.83 -25.10 -3.82
C LYS A 326 -4.51 -23.63 -4.08
N THR A 327 -5.20 -22.73 -3.37
CA THR A 327 -4.97 -21.28 -3.48
C THR A 327 -3.59 -20.91 -2.97
N ARG A 328 -3.17 -21.43 -1.82
CA ARG A 328 -1.83 -21.22 -1.29
C ARG A 328 -0.76 -21.74 -2.24
N ASP A 329 -0.89 -22.98 -2.70
CA ASP A 329 0.04 -23.62 -3.62
C ASP A 329 0.14 -22.82 -4.92
N TYR A 330 -0.99 -22.33 -5.45
CA TYR A 330 -1.02 -21.49 -6.63
C TYR A 330 -0.25 -20.17 -6.43
N LEU A 331 -0.46 -19.48 -5.31
CA LEU A 331 0.22 -18.22 -4.99
C LEU A 331 1.73 -18.41 -4.76
N MET A 332 2.14 -19.58 -4.23
CA MET A 332 3.55 -19.88 -3.92
C MET A 332 4.35 -20.42 -5.11
N HIS A 333 3.72 -21.22 -5.97
CA HIS A 333 4.44 -22.05 -6.95
C HIS A 333 4.10 -21.78 -8.41
N ASN A 334 2.90 -21.27 -8.72
CA ASN A 334 2.41 -21.31 -10.11
C ASN A 334 2.96 -20.23 -11.04
N TYR A 335 4.11 -19.64 -10.71
CA TYR A 335 4.80 -18.73 -11.60
C TYR A 335 6.33 -18.80 -11.42
N THR A 336 6.87 -20.02 -11.55
CA THR A 336 8.30 -20.24 -11.74
C THR A 336 8.74 -19.68 -13.10
N SER A 337 9.65 -18.68 -13.06
CA SER A 337 10.80 -18.33 -13.92
C SER A 337 10.97 -18.81 -15.38
N ASP A 338 10.05 -19.54 -16.01
CA ASP A 338 10.07 -19.85 -17.45
C ASP A 338 9.75 -18.59 -18.32
N ASP A 339 9.90 -17.42 -17.71
CA ASP A 339 9.72 -16.09 -18.29
C ASP A 339 10.83 -15.70 -19.27
N GLU A 340 11.91 -16.50 -19.36
CA GLU A 340 12.80 -16.43 -20.52
C GLU A 340 12.08 -16.84 -21.82
N LYS A 341 11.03 -17.68 -21.76
CA LYS A 341 10.25 -18.06 -22.96
C LYS A 341 9.14 -17.06 -23.30
N ARG A 342 8.68 -16.24 -22.35
CA ARG A 342 7.59 -15.26 -22.58
C ARG A 342 8.06 -13.87 -22.98
N LYS A 343 9.35 -13.54 -22.84
CA LYS A 343 9.96 -12.32 -23.41
C LYS A 343 9.76 -12.13 -24.92
N HIS A 344 9.34 -13.16 -25.67
CA HIS A 344 9.13 -13.09 -27.12
C HIS A 344 7.70 -12.80 -27.59
N LYS A 345 6.72 -12.68 -26.70
CA LYS A 345 5.41 -12.13 -27.06
C LYS A 345 5.15 -10.96 -26.12
N GLY A 346 5.05 -9.75 -26.66
CA GLY A 346 4.75 -8.53 -25.90
C GLY A 346 3.37 -8.56 -25.25
N ASP A 347 3.19 -9.46 -24.29
CA ASP A 347 1.94 -9.80 -23.63
C ASP A 347 2.00 -9.37 -22.16
N GLU A 348 0.95 -8.71 -21.70
CA GLU A 348 0.85 -7.90 -20.48
C GLU A 348 0.76 -8.73 -19.18
N THR A 349 1.17 -10.01 -19.21
CA THR A 349 0.99 -10.97 -18.10
C THR A 349 2.12 -10.99 -17.06
N GLY A 350 3.05 -10.03 -17.10
CA GLY A 350 4.22 -9.94 -16.20
C GLY A 350 3.92 -9.68 -14.71
N GLY A 351 2.66 -9.45 -14.33
CA GLY A 351 2.29 -9.13 -12.95
C GLY A 351 2.37 -10.31 -11.98
N LEU A 352 1.97 -11.52 -12.37
CA LEU A 352 1.77 -12.64 -11.42
C LEU A 352 3.09 -13.26 -10.93
N ILE A 353 4.16 -13.17 -11.72
CA ILE A 353 5.52 -13.64 -11.38
C ILE A 353 6.01 -13.03 -10.08
N ILE A 354 5.77 -11.73 -9.94
CA ILE A 354 6.42 -10.90 -8.95
C ILE A 354 5.81 -11.13 -7.56
N LEU A 355 4.54 -11.57 -7.49
CA LEU A 355 3.89 -11.89 -6.22
C LEU A 355 4.39 -13.20 -5.58
N SER A 356 4.72 -14.22 -6.40
CA SER A 356 5.26 -15.49 -5.90
C SER A 356 6.65 -15.32 -5.26
N ASP A 357 7.49 -14.43 -5.80
CA ASP A 357 8.77 -14.05 -5.23
C ASP A 357 8.61 -13.45 -3.84
N TYR A 358 7.63 -12.56 -3.67
CA TYR A 358 7.31 -11.95 -2.39
C TYR A 358 6.91 -13.00 -1.33
N TYR A 359 5.99 -13.90 -1.65
CA TYR A 359 5.54 -14.90 -0.68
C TYR A 359 6.63 -15.91 -0.32
N ARG A 360 7.43 -16.36 -1.29
CA ARG A 360 8.56 -17.26 -1.02
C ARG A 360 9.63 -16.59 -0.16
N PHE A 361 9.97 -15.33 -0.45
CA PHE A 361 10.86 -14.56 0.40
C PHE A 361 10.32 -14.48 1.83
N CYS A 362 9.03 -14.22 1.99
CA CYS A 362 8.42 -14.13 3.31
C CYS A 362 8.41 -15.45 4.09
N ASP A 363 8.14 -16.57 3.42
CA ASP A 363 8.20 -17.91 4.01
C ASP A 363 9.61 -18.27 4.48
N GLU A 364 10.64 -17.91 3.71
CA GLU A 364 12.05 -18.08 4.09
C GLU A 364 12.50 -17.11 5.19
N CYS A 365 11.97 -15.87 5.19
CA CYS A 365 12.47 -14.80 6.05
C CYS A 365 11.86 -14.80 7.45
N ILE A 366 10.56 -15.09 7.60
CA ILE A 366 9.91 -15.10 8.92
C ILE A 366 10.53 -16.19 9.81
N GLY A 367 10.92 -15.81 11.03
CA GLY A 367 11.67 -16.69 11.93
C GLY A 367 13.17 -16.82 11.62
N SER A 368 13.66 -16.24 10.51
CA SER A 368 15.10 -16.18 10.22
C SER A 368 15.81 -15.09 11.04
N LYS A 369 17.11 -14.88 10.83
CA LYS A 369 17.86 -13.76 11.43
C LYS A 369 17.46 -12.39 10.87
N ASP A 370 16.81 -12.38 9.71
CA ASP A 370 16.41 -11.18 8.98
C ASP A 370 14.93 -10.82 9.27
N ASP A 371 14.27 -11.56 10.17
CA ASP A 371 12.97 -11.19 10.75
C ASP A 371 13.15 -10.21 11.91
N LEU A 372 12.75 -8.96 11.65
CA LEU A 372 12.84 -7.84 12.59
C LEU A 372 11.92 -7.99 13.82
N THR A 373 10.99 -8.95 13.80
CA THR A 373 9.97 -9.18 14.84
C THR A 373 10.13 -10.52 15.58
N ARG A 374 11.26 -11.20 15.36
CA ARG A 374 11.56 -12.51 15.95
C ARG A 374 11.85 -12.49 17.46
N GLY A 375 12.30 -11.35 18.01
CA GLY A 375 12.93 -11.29 19.34
C GLY A 375 12.20 -10.47 20.41
N THR A 376 11.01 -9.96 20.12
CA THR A 376 10.29 -8.99 20.97
C THR A 376 9.34 -9.63 21.98
N MET A 377 9.33 -10.96 22.12
CA MET A 377 8.72 -11.65 23.26
C MET A 377 9.69 -11.61 24.47
N THR A 378 9.84 -10.44 25.09
CA THR A 378 10.48 -10.31 26.41
C THR A 378 9.47 -9.90 27.46
#